data_AF-A0A0A2GQM1-F1
#
_entry.id   AF-A0A0A2GQM1-F1
#
_cell.length_a   1.000
_cell.length_b   1.000
_cell.length_c   1.000
_cell.angle_alpha   90.00
_cell.angle_beta   90.00
_cell.angle_gamma   90.00
#
_symmetry.space_group_name_H-M   'P 1'
#
loop_
_entity.id
_entity.type
_entity.pdbx_description
1 polymer ?
#
loop_
_entity_poly.entity_id
_entity_poly.type
_entity_poly.pdbx_seq_one_letter_code
_entity_poly.pdbx_strand_id
1 'polypeptide(L)'
;MKIDYSTKTTAQLLSNLNMIKVLIVALLIILSLLIGISIYGMLTKDDNATFIATLAVGLCCSATLPMQFMSKKAIKAELIKREETL
;
A
#
# COMPACT_ATOMS: atom_id res chain seq x y z
N MET A 1 -10.11 5.91 -15.24
CA MET A 1 -11.20 5.85 -14.25
C MET A 1 -10.99 6.98 -13.24
N LYS A 2 -11.73 8.09 -13.34
CA LYS A 2 -11.69 9.15 -12.31
C LYS A 2 -12.49 8.63 -11.13
N ILE A 3 -11.83 8.41 -9.99
CA ILE A 3 -12.52 8.06 -8.75
C ILE A 3 -13.22 9.35 -8.27
N ASP A 4 -14.55 9.40 -8.43
CA ASP A 4 -15.36 10.51 -7.93
C ASP A 4 -15.53 10.36 -6.41
N TYR A 5 -14.81 11.19 -5.66
CA TYR A 5 -14.89 11.23 -4.19
C TYR A 5 -16.05 12.12 -3.70
N SER A 6 -16.72 12.85 -4.60
CA SER A 6 -17.79 13.80 -4.28
C SER A 6 -19.03 13.10 -3.71
N THR A 7 -19.31 11.88 -4.16
CA THR A 7 -20.46 11.06 -3.72
C THR A 7 -20.26 10.36 -2.36
N LYS A 8 -19.04 10.33 -1.81
CA LYS A 8 -18.76 9.69 -0.51
C LYS A 8 -18.93 10.66 0.64
N THR A 9 -19.49 10.18 1.75
CA THR A 9 -19.61 10.97 2.98
C THR A 9 -18.23 11.12 3.66
N THR A 10 -18.05 12.18 4.44
CA THR A 10 -16.82 12.48 5.17
C THR A 10 -16.35 11.29 6.03
N ALA A 11 -17.29 10.58 6.65
CA ALA A 11 -17.04 9.37 7.43
C ALA A 11 -16.52 8.20 6.58
N GLN A 12 -17.09 7.97 5.38
CA GLN A 12 -16.58 6.95 4.46
C GLN A 12 -15.19 7.31 3.96
N LEU A 13 -14.93 8.59 3.72
CA LEU A 13 -13.65 9.07 3.22
C LEU A 13 -12.55 8.92 4.28
N LEU A 14 -12.86 9.20 5.55
CA LEU A 14 -11.99 8.95 6.71
C LEU A 14 -11.74 7.46 6.95
N SER A 15 -12.78 6.63 6.80
CA SER A 15 -12.67 5.16 6.91
C SER A 15 -11.78 4.58 5.80
N ASN A 16 -11.90 5.07 4.57
CA ASN A 16 -11.03 4.68 3.45
C ASN A 16 -9.56 5.10 3.72
N LEU A 17 -9.35 6.28 4.28
CA LEU A 17 -8.03 6.75 4.73
C LEU A 17 -7.38 5.79 5.75
N ASN A 18 -8.17 5.31 6.71
CA ASN A 18 -7.69 4.38 7.73
C ASN A 18 -7.41 3.00 7.14
N MET A 19 -8.28 2.52 6.23
CA MET A 19 -8.09 1.27 5.51
C MET A 19 -6.79 1.28 4.67
N ILE A 20 -6.53 2.36 3.94
CA ILE A 20 -5.28 2.54 3.16
C ILE A 20 -4.06 2.53 4.09
N LYS A 21 -4.14 3.17 5.28
CA LYS A 21 -3.08 3.12 6.29
C LYS A 21 -2.80 1.69 6.76
N VAL A 22 -3.85 0.93 7.11
CA VAL A 22 -3.74 -0.46 7.56
C VAL A 22 -3.13 -1.33 6.45
N LEU A 23 -3.59 -1.16 5.21
CA LEU A 23 -3.05 -1.86 4.04
C LEU A 23 -1.55 -1.59 3.86
N ILE A 24 -1.10 -0.35 3.99
CA ILE A 24 0.32 0.00 3.91
C ILE A 24 1.12 -0.71 5.00
N VAL A 25 0.64 -0.69 6.25
CA VAL A 25 1.32 -1.34 7.38
C VAL A 25 1.38 -2.85 7.19
N ALA A 26 0.27 -3.47 6.80
CA ALA A 26 0.21 -4.91 6.51
C ALA A 26 1.17 -5.29 5.37
N LEU A 27 1.22 -4.48 4.31
CA LEU A 27 2.12 -4.72 3.17
C LEU A 27 3.60 -4.66 3.60
N LEU A 28 3.97 -3.72 4.49
CA LEU A 28 5.34 -3.64 5.03
C LEU A 28 5.70 -4.85 5.90
N ILE A 29 4.77 -5.35 6.72
CA ILE A 29 4.98 -6.55 7.54
C ILE A 29 5.19 -7.77 6.64
N ILE A 30 4.33 -7.96 5.64
CA ILE A 30 4.45 -9.06 4.70
C ILE A 30 5.77 -8.96 3.93
N LEU A 31 6.14 -7.77 3.45
CA LEU A 31 7.38 -7.55 2.71
C LEU A 31 8.62 -7.86 3.55
N SER A 32 8.65 -7.43 4.82
CA SER A 32 9.77 -7.70 5.72
C SER A 32 9.91 -9.18 6.07
N LEU A 33 8.81 -9.87 6.36
CA LEU A 33 8.78 -11.34 6.52
C LEU A 33 9.27 -12.05 5.26
N LEU A 34 8.79 -11.62 4.10
CA LEU A 34 9.11 -12.24 2.82
C LEU A 34 10.58 -12.09 2.46
N ILE A 35 11.19 -10.92 2.71
CA ILE A 35 12.62 -10.69 2.54
C ILE A 35 13.42 -11.54 3.53
N GLY A 36 13.01 -11.61 4.80
CA GLY A 36 13.69 -12.41 5.81
C GLY A 36 13.72 -13.90 5.44
N ILE A 37 12.58 -14.46 5.05
CA ILE A 37 12.46 -15.85 4.61
C ILE A 37 13.25 -16.06 3.30
N SER A 38 13.26 -15.09 2.40
CA SER A 38 13.96 -15.21 1.12
C SER A 38 15.48 -15.22 1.27
N ILE A 39 16.03 -14.35 2.13
CA ILE A 39 17.46 -14.35 2.46
C ILE A 39 17.84 -15.64 3.17
N TYR A 40 17.05 -16.06 4.16
CA TYR A 40 17.30 -17.30 4.88
C TYR A 40 17.30 -18.51 3.94
N GLY A 41 16.34 -18.54 3.02
CA GLY A 41 16.20 -19.58 2.02
C GLY A 41 17.32 -19.60 0.98
N MET A 42 17.77 -18.44 0.48
CA MET A 42 18.95 -18.35 -0.41
C MET A 42 20.24 -18.79 0.28
N LEU A 43 20.37 -18.55 1.59
CA LEU A 43 21.55 -18.97 2.36
C LEU A 43 21.56 -20.47 2.67
N THR A 44 20.40 -21.14 2.65
CA THR A 44 20.25 -22.54 3.07
C THR A 44 19.89 -23.52 1.95
N LYS A 45 19.43 -23.03 0.79
CA LYS A 45 19.09 -23.86 -0.38
C LYS A 45 19.81 -23.32 -1.63
N ASP A 46 20.41 -24.21 -2.40
CA ASP A 46 21.05 -23.90 -3.69
C ASP A 46 20.07 -23.37 -4.76
N ASP A 47 18.78 -23.71 -4.63
CA ASP A 47 17.75 -23.34 -5.61
C ASP A 47 17.23 -21.91 -5.38
N ASN A 48 17.98 -20.95 -5.92
CA ASN A 48 17.78 -19.52 -5.71
C ASN A 48 16.65 -18.92 -6.56
N ALA A 49 16.14 -19.66 -7.55
CA ALA A 49 15.16 -19.16 -8.51
C ALA A 49 13.84 -18.74 -7.84
N THR A 50 13.35 -19.52 -6.87
CA THR A 50 12.11 -19.21 -6.12
C THR A 50 12.27 -17.95 -5.28
N PHE A 51 13.44 -17.73 -4.69
CA PHE A 51 13.70 -16.56 -3.86
C PHE A 51 13.86 -15.27 -4.69
N ILE A 52 14.50 -15.37 -5.86
CA ILE A 52 14.58 -14.25 -6.82
C ILE A 52 13.18 -13.86 -7.32
N ALA A 53 12.33 -14.83 -7.66
CA ALA A 53 10.94 -14.56 -8.05
C ALA A 53 10.16 -13.87 -6.92
N THR A 54 10.38 -14.29 -5.68
CA THR A 54 9.74 -13.73 -4.49
C THR A 54 10.18 -12.28 -4.23
N LEU A 55 11.47 -11.97 -4.42
CA LEU A 55 12.00 -10.60 -4.35
C LEU A 55 11.41 -9.69 -5.45
N ALA A 56 11.26 -10.21 -6.68
CA ALA A 56 10.64 -9.47 -7.77
C ALA A 56 9.17 -9.11 -7.49
N VAL A 57 8.40 -10.04 -6.90
CA VAL A 57 7.02 -9.76 -6.45
C VAL A 57 6.99 -8.70 -5.34
N GLY A 58 7.95 -8.74 -4.41
CA GLY A 58 8.10 -7.71 -3.38
C GLY A 58 8.36 -6.31 -3.96
N LEU A 59 9.24 -6.22 -4.97
CA LEU A 59 9.51 -4.98 -5.70
C LEU A 59 8.27 -4.48 -6.47
N CYS A 60 7.52 -5.35 -7.14
CA CYS A 60 6.25 -4.97 -7.79
C CYS A 60 5.21 -4.44 -6.79
N CYS A 61 5.09 -5.06 -5.62
CA CYS A 61 4.20 -4.58 -4.56
C CYS A 61 4.64 -3.21 -4.02
N SER A 62 5.95 -2.94 -3.95
CA SER A 62 6.46 -1.63 -3.54
C SER A 62 6.07 -0.51 -4.52
N ALA A 63 5.96 -0.82 -5.82
CA ALA A 63 5.44 0.12 -6.83
C ALA A 63 3.94 0.43 -6.67
N THR A 64 3.20 -0.36 -5.88
CA THR A 64 1.80 -0.07 -5.54
C THR A 64 1.67 0.96 -4.40
N LEU A 65 2.72 1.14 -3.57
CA LEU A 65 2.74 2.15 -2.50
C LEU A 65 2.54 3.61 -3.01
N PRO A 66 3.17 4.09 -4.09
CA PRO A 66 2.91 5.44 -4.60
C PRO A 66 1.46 5.64 -5.05
N MET A 67 0.79 4.60 -5.56
CA MET A 67 -0.64 4.65 -5.91
C MET A 67 -1.52 4.80 -4.65
N GLN A 68 -1.18 4.06 -3.58
CA GLN A 68 -1.83 4.20 -2.28
C GLN A 68 -1.60 5.59 -1.68
N PHE A 69 -0.41 6.18 -1.88
CA PHE A 69 -0.05 7.52 -1.40
C PHE A 69 -0.77 8.64 -2.15
N MET A 70 -0.90 8.52 -3.48
CA MET A 70 -1.68 9.45 -4.31
C MET A 70 -3.15 9.42 -3.93
N SER A 71 -3.73 8.23 -3.73
CA SER A 71 -5.13 8.08 -3.29
C SER A 71 -5.35 8.74 -1.93
N LYS A 72 -4.40 8.54 -1.00
CA LYS A 72 -4.41 9.19 0.33
C LYS A 72 -4.36 10.72 0.25
N LYS A 73 -3.51 11.27 -0.63
CA LYS A 73 -3.42 12.72 -0.87
C LYS A 73 -4.70 13.28 -1.49
N ALA A 74 -5.25 12.61 -2.49
CA ALA A 74 -6.49 13.02 -3.15
C ALA A 74 -7.67 13.07 -2.15
N ILE A 75 -7.81 12.02 -1.34
CA ILE A 75 -8.81 11.98 -0.26
C ILE A 75 -8.59 13.11 0.76
N LYS A 76 -7.35 13.36 1.18
CA LYS A 76 -7.05 14.41 2.17
C LYS A 76 -7.31 15.81 1.60
N ALA A 77 -7.00 16.05 0.33
CA ALA A 77 -7.29 17.30 -0.36
C ALA A 77 -8.81 17.54 -0.47
N GLU A 78 -9.59 16.49 -0.73
CA GLU A 78 -11.05 16.56 -0.77
C GLU A 78 -11.65 16.86 0.63
N LEU A 79 -11.11 16.25 1.70
CA LEU A 79 -11.52 16.56 3.08
C LEU A 79 -11.23 18.03 3.44
N ILE A 80 -10.03 18.53 3.14
CA ILE A 80 -9.64 19.92 3.42
C ILE A 80 -10.57 20.89 2.69
N LYS A 81 -10.86 20.65 1.41
CA LYS A 81 -11.83 21.46 0.65
C LYS A 81 -13.19 21.55 1.33
N ARG A 82 -13.68 20.45 1.91
CA ARG A 82 -14.98 20.42 2.61
C ARG A 82 -14.95 21.12 3.96
N GLU A 83 -13.80 21.14 4.63
CA GLU A 83 -13.58 21.87 5.88
C GLU A 83 -13.42 23.38 5.66
N GLU A 84 -12.84 23.79 4.52
CA GLU A 84 -12.64 25.20 4.13
C GLU A 84 -13.90 25.88 3.56
N THR A 85 -14.93 25.10 3.18
CA THR A 85 -16.19 25.62 2.60
C THR A 85 -17.33 25.70 3.64
N LEU A 86 -17.03 25.44 4.92
CA LEU A 86 -17.93 25.58 6.07
C LEU A 86 -17.56 26.81 6.90
#